data_AF-A0A511KFW8-F1
#
_entry.id   AF-A0A511KFW8-F1
#
_cell.length_a   1.000
_cell.length_b   1.000
_cell.length_c   1.000
_cell.angle_alpha   90.00
_cell.angle_beta   90.00
_cell.angle_gamma   90.00
#
_symmetry.space_group_name_H-M   'P 1'
#
loop_
_entity.id
_entity.type
_entity.pdbx_description
1 polymer ?
#
loop_
_entity_poly.entity_id
_entity_poly.type
_entity_poly.pdbx_seq_one_letter_code
_entity_poly.pdbx_strand_id
1 'polypeptide(L)'
;MADDDEPDHPATVKEIFNLVNEPNTRISAAAVHLSAEYLRLFATEAIHRASEVAEKDRAAREEKDKGLPPGLLETKHLEKVLAGLLLDFC
;
A
#
# COMPACT_ATOMS: atom_id res chain seq x y z
N MET A 1 -8.95 -13.73 20.08
CA MET A 1 -8.91 -14.91 19.19
C MET A 1 -9.63 -14.55 17.92
N ALA A 2 -8.86 -14.10 16.95
CA ALA A 2 -9.13 -14.14 15.52
C ALA A 2 -7.72 -14.12 14.92
N ASP A 3 -7.28 -15.25 14.39
CA ASP A 3 -6.07 -15.28 13.56
C ASP A 3 -6.41 -14.50 12.29
N ASP A 4 -6.12 -13.20 12.28
CA ASP A 4 -6.18 -12.31 11.10
C ASP A 4 -4.93 -12.53 10.21
N ASP A 5 -4.52 -13.78 10.01
CA ASP A 5 -3.52 -14.15 8.99
C ASP A 5 -4.25 -14.21 7.62
N GLU A 6 -4.54 -13.04 7.04
CA GLU A 6 -4.88 -12.98 5.61
C GLU A 6 -3.61 -13.16 4.76
N PRO A 7 -3.71 -13.91 3.65
CA PRO A 7 -2.60 -14.64 3.09
C PRO A 7 -1.57 -13.73 2.43
N ASP A 8 -0.33 -13.87 2.88
CA ASP A 8 0.83 -13.59 2.04
C ASP A 8 0.58 -14.29 0.68
N HIS A 9 0.60 -13.54 -0.42
CA HIS A 9 0.28 -14.03 -1.77
C HIS A 9 1.54 -14.17 -2.63
N PRO A 10 2.53 -15.02 -2.25
CA PRO A 10 3.79 -15.16 -2.97
C PRO A 10 3.58 -15.69 -4.40
N ALA A 11 2.47 -16.39 -4.66
CA ALA A 11 2.09 -16.81 -6.01
C ALA A 11 1.86 -15.61 -6.95
N THR A 12 1.12 -14.60 -6.50
CA THR A 12 0.87 -13.38 -7.30
C THR A 12 2.16 -12.62 -7.56
N VAL A 13 3.01 -12.49 -6.54
CA VAL A 13 4.31 -11.80 -6.66
C VAL A 13 5.24 -12.52 -7.63
N LYS A 14 5.23 -13.86 -7.61
CA LYS A 14 5.96 -14.66 -8.59
C LYS A 14 5.46 -14.40 -10.01
N GLU A 15 4.15 -14.30 -10.23
CA GLU A 15 3.60 -13.98 -11.56
C GLU A 15 3.95 -12.55 -12.01
N ILE A 16 3.92 -11.57 -11.11
CA ILE A 16 4.39 -10.20 -11.39
C ILE A 16 5.85 -10.25 -11.87
N PHE A 17 6.69 -11.02 -11.18
CA PHE A 17 8.08 -11.16 -11.60
C PHE A 17 8.25 -11.88 -12.94
N ASN A 18 7.45 -12.89 -13.25
CA ASN A 18 7.49 -13.57 -14.55
C ASN A 18 7.08 -12.63 -15.70
N LEU A 19 6.19 -11.65 -15.44
CA LEU A 19 5.73 -10.69 -16.44
C LEU A 19 6.79 -9.63 -16.79
N VAL A 20 7.62 -9.24 -15.83
CA VAL A 20 8.57 -8.11 -16.00
C VAL A 20 10.00 -8.55 -16.33
N ASN A 21 10.33 -9.82 -16.12
CA ASN A 21 11.68 -10.34 -16.31
C ASN A 21 11.83 -11.15 -17.60
N GLU A 22 13.08 -11.27 -18.05
CA GLU A 22 13.45 -12.10 -19.20
C GLU A 22 13.13 -13.60 -18.96
N PRO A 23 12.80 -14.39 -20.00
CA PRO A 23 12.34 -15.77 -19.88
C PRO A 23 13.23 -16.74 -19.09
N ASN A 24 14.52 -16.43 -18.94
CA ASN A 24 15.49 -17.27 -18.24
C ASN A 24 15.86 -16.75 -16.84
N THR A 25 15.20 -15.68 -16.39
CA THR A 25 15.41 -15.13 -15.05
C THR A 25 14.86 -16.09 -14.01
N ARG A 26 15.70 -16.47 -13.04
CA ARG A 26 15.30 -17.35 -11.94
C ARG A 26 15.28 -16.55 -10.65
N ILE A 27 14.18 -16.66 -9.91
CA ILE A 27 14.00 -15.99 -8.64
C ILE A 27 13.83 -17.07 -7.57
N SER A 28 14.60 -16.94 -6.49
CA SER A 28 14.54 -17.90 -5.39
C SER A 28 13.21 -17.77 -4.64
N ALA A 29 12.76 -18.85 -4.02
CA ALA A 29 11.55 -18.81 -3.19
C ALA A 29 11.67 -17.78 -2.06
N ALA A 30 12.85 -17.65 -1.45
CA ALA A 30 13.11 -16.66 -0.41
C ALA A 30 12.94 -15.22 -0.93
N ALA A 31 13.42 -14.92 -2.15
CA ALA A 31 13.26 -13.60 -2.74
C ALA A 31 11.79 -13.29 -3.06
N VAL A 32 11.00 -14.29 -3.50
CA VAL A 32 9.56 -14.12 -3.71
C VAL A 32 8.84 -13.77 -2.40
N HIS A 33 9.10 -14.50 -1.32
CA HIS A 33 8.48 -14.22 0.00
C HIS A 33 8.89 -12.84 0.53
N LEU A 34 10.18 -12.51 0.46
CA LEU A 34 10.65 -11.19 0.89
C LEU A 34 10.01 -10.06 0.09
N SER A 35 9.82 -10.27 -1.22
CA SER A 35 9.17 -9.27 -2.08
C SER A 35 7.68 -9.15 -1.80
N ALA A 36 7.01 -10.23 -1.41
CA ALA A 36 5.62 -10.20 -1.00
C ALA A 36 5.44 -9.39 0.30
N GLU A 37 6.30 -9.63 1.29
CA GLU A 37 6.35 -8.81 2.50
C GLU A 37 6.68 -7.34 2.21
N TYR A 38 7.62 -7.09 1.30
CA TYR A 38 7.96 -5.73 0.88
C TYR A 38 6.77 -4.99 0.26
N LEU A 39 6.03 -5.64 -0.65
CA LEU A 39 4.83 -5.07 -1.28
C LEU A 39 3.71 -4.87 -0.26
N ARG A 40 3.56 -5.78 0.71
CA ARG A 40 2.62 -5.64 1.82
C ARG A 40 2.94 -4.41 2.67
N LEU A 41 4.20 -4.21 3.02
CA LEU A 41 4.65 -3.03 3.76
C LEU A 41 4.45 -1.74 2.96
N PHE A 42 4.80 -1.74 1.67
CA PHE A 42 4.58 -0.59 0.78
C PHE A 42 3.10 -0.18 0.74
N ALA A 43 2.19 -1.14 0.54
CA ALA A 43 0.75 -0.89 0.51
C ALA A 43 0.23 -0.40 1.87
N THR A 44 0.70 -1.00 2.97
CA THR A 44 0.33 -0.60 4.34
C THR A 44 0.75 0.84 4.62
N GLU A 45 1.99 1.20 4.28
CA GLU A 45 2.52 2.55 4.48
C GLU A 45 1.78 3.58 3.61
N ALA A 46 1.45 3.23 2.36
CA ALA A 46 0.63 4.07 1.48
C ALA A 46 -0.74 4.39 2.10
N ILE A 47 -1.43 3.36 2.62
CA ILE A 47 -2.73 3.49 3.27
C ILE A 47 -2.60 4.34 4.55
N HIS A 48 -1.59 4.07 5.37
CA HIS A 48 -1.37 4.77 6.62
C HIS A 48 -1.13 6.27 6.40
N ARG A 49 -0.19 6.64 5.51
CA ARG A 49 0.10 8.04 5.18
C ARG A 49 -1.10 8.76 4.54
N ALA A 50 -1.81 8.09 3.63
CA ALA A 50 -3.03 8.66 3.04
C ALA A 50 -4.12 8.88 4.10
N SER A 51 -4.22 7.99 5.10
CA SER A 51 -5.15 8.14 6.22
C SER A 51 -4.80 9.34 7.10
N GLU A 52 -3.53 9.56 7.43
CA GLU A 52 -3.12 10.75 8.19
C GLU A 52 -3.47 12.05 7.47
N VAL A 53 -3.30 12.09 6.14
CA VAL A 53 -3.69 13.24 5.32
C VAL A 53 -5.20 13.44 5.33
N ALA A 54 -5.97 12.36 5.19
CA ALA A 54 -7.42 12.41 5.24
C ALA A 54 -7.92 12.97 6.58
N GLU A 55 -7.34 12.53 7.71
CA GLU A 55 -7.69 13.02 9.05
C GLU A 55 -7.34 14.49 9.25
N LYS A 56 -6.17 14.94 8.77
CA LYS A 56 -5.79 16.36 8.78
C LYS A 56 -6.74 17.22 7.95
N ASP A 57 -7.07 16.77 6.74
CA ASP A 57 -8.00 17.46 5.85
C ASP A 57 -9.41 17.54 6.47
N ARG A 58 -9.87 16.50 7.19
CA ARG A 58 -11.14 16.51 7.92
C ARG A 58 -11.14 17.47 9.11
N ALA A 59 -10.07 17.47 9.90
CA ALA A 59 -9.93 18.36 11.05
C ALA A 59 -9.89 19.85 10.63
N ALA A 60 -9.42 20.14 9.42
CA ALA A 60 -9.37 21.49 8.86
C ALA A 60 -10.70 21.96 8.24
N ARG A 61 -11.70 21.10 8.04
CA ARG A 61 -13.00 21.48 7.46
C ARG A 61 -13.97 22.01 8.52
N GLU A 62 -14.72 23.06 8.17
CA GLU A 62 -15.81 23.59 8.98
C GLU A 62 -16.99 22.59 9.08
N GLU A 63 -17.79 22.68 10.16
CA GLU A 63 -18.80 21.67 10.52
C GLU A 63 -19.83 21.31 9.42
N LYS A 64 -20.04 22.20 8.43
CA LYS A 64 -20.98 21.98 7.33
C LYS A 64 -20.57 20.88 6.35
N ASP A 65 -19.31 20.43 6.38
CA ASP A 65 -18.75 19.49 5.41
C ASP A 65 -18.47 18.08 6.01
N LYS A 66 -18.97 17.81 7.23
CA LYS A 66 -18.81 16.56 7.99
C LYS A 66 -19.57 15.34 7.41
N GLY A 67 -20.06 15.42 6.18
CA GLY A 67 -20.87 14.36 5.55
C GLY A 67 -20.09 13.14 5.05
N LEU A 68 -18.76 13.19 5.04
CA LEU A 68 -17.92 12.07 4.58
C LEU A 68 -17.73 11.03 5.69
N PRO A 69 -17.93 9.73 5.42
CA PRO A 69 -17.79 8.71 6.44
C PRO A 69 -16.36 8.68 7.01
N PRO A 70 -16.20 8.47 8.34
CA PRO A 70 -14.89 8.29 8.98
C PRO A 70 -14.11 7.17 8.28
N GLY A 71 -12.80 7.36 8.07
CA GLY A 71 -11.94 6.38 7.40
C GLY A 71 -12.05 6.30 5.87
N LEU A 72 -12.95 7.06 5.22
CA LEU A 72 -12.96 7.16 3.76
C LEU A 72 -11.68 7.84 3.24
N LEU A 73 -10.93 7.11 2.42
CA LEU A 73 -9.79 7.61 1.66
C LEU A 73 -10.22 7.97 0.23
N GLU A 74 -9.80 9.13 -0.24
CA GLU A 74 -9.95 9.59 -1.61
C GLU A 74 -8.58 9.62 -2.29
N THR A 75 -8.53 9.52 -3.62
CA THR A 75 -7.27 9.48 -4.38
C THR A 75 -6.36 10.66 -4.09
N LYS A 76 -6.94 11.85 -3.89
CA LYS A 76 -6.21 13.08 -3.53
C LYS A 76 -5.38 12.96 -2.26
N HIS A 77 -5.77 12.12 -1.29
CA HIS A 77 -4.99 11.92 -0.07
C HIS A 77 -3.72 11.10 -0.37
N LEU A 78 -3.82 10.11 -1.26
CA LEU A 78 -2.67 9.33 -1.72
C LEU A 78 -1.75 10.17 -2.61
N GLU A 79 -2.29 10.97 -3.53
CA GLU A 79 -1.52 11.84 -4.43
C GLU A 79 -0.61 12.82 -3.66
N LYS A 80 -1.08 13.32 -2.52
CA LYS A 80 -0.31 14.22 -1.64
C LYS A 80 0.92 13.54 -1.00
N VAL A 81 0.90 12.22 -0.80
CA VAL A 81 1.98 11.46 -0.13
C VAL A 81 2.81 10.63 -1.10
N LEU A 82 2.33 10.43 -2.33
CA LEU A 82 2.91 9.53 -3.31
C LEU A 82 4.40 9.82 -3.59
N ALA A 83 4.77 11.09 -3.76
CA ALA A 83 6.15 11.45 -4.05
C ALA A 83 7.10 11.04 -2.92
N GLY A 84 6.76 11.33 -1.66
CA GLY A 84 7.57 10.94 -0.51
C GLY A 84 7.58 9.43 -0.29
N LEU A 85 6.43 8.77 -0.47
CA LEU A 85 6.33 7.32 -0.40
C LEU A 85 7.25 6.64 -1.42
N LEU A 86 7.26 7.10 -2.68
CA LEU A 86 8.12 6.52 -3.71
C LEU A 86 9.60 6.74 -3.38
N LEU A 87 9.99 7.92 -2.89
CA LEU A 87 11.38 8.19 -2.50
C LEU A 87 11.89 7.26 -1.39
N ASP A 88 11.02 6.85 -0.45
CA ASP A 88 11.41 5.94 0.64
C ASP A 88 11.55 4.47 0.19
N PHE A 89 10.95 4.10 -0.94
CA PHE A 89 10.92 2.75 -1.50
C PHE A 89 11.66 2.63 -2.86
N CYS A 90 12.43 3.66 -3.25
CA CYS A 90 13.30 3.65 -4.44
C CYS A 90 14.64 2.94 -4.19
#